data_AF-A0A2C5ZGH0-F1
#
_entry.id   AF-A0A2C5ZGH0-F1
#
_cell.length_a   1.000
_cell.length_b   1.000
_cell.length_c   1.000
_cell.angle_alpha   90.00
_cell.angle_beta   90.00
_cell.angle_gamma   90.00
#
_symmetry.space_group_name_H-M   'P 1'
#
loop_
_entity.id
_entity.type
_entity.pdbx_description
1 polymer ?
#
loop_
_entity_poly.entity_id
_entity_poly.type
_entity_poly.pdbx_seq_one_letter_code
_entity_poly.pdbx_strand_id
1 'polypeptide(L)'
;MQAERKPPEDFITWMIRLAISEQKPWLPDPTALSKSLLPIEFASLHTTVLTGHSWMLDLLTMPASTTTFDLLSDEMKVHGPADGLGWSKPALQSLIRLDSSIRESQRLSNFSDTLLERVVVSPAGLVLPGSDFLLPPGIHLTVNLEGTHHDESLYRNALAYNPLRYAHLCEEAMTTNTHQQQQQQNSLIKPQTLGMVSTSNGHLAFGHGLHACPGRFFVAHELKLIMAHLLRSYEFRHGGQRPRSRWIGPLTVPPMGVCIEVRRRRKVGVSVDGS
;
A
#
# COMPACT_ATOMS: atom_id res chain seq x y z
N MET A 1 5.21 13.11 -44.91
CA MET A 1 5.07 13.71 -43.57
C MET A 1 5.18 12.60 -42.55
N GLN A 2 6.30 12.51 -41.83
CA GLN A 2 6.39 11.60 -40.68
C GLN A 2 5.52 12.20 -39.58
N ALA A 3 4.55 11.44 -39.08
CA ALA A 3 3.75 11.86 -37.94
C ALA A 3 4.71 12.19 -36.79
N GLU A 4 4.59 13.40 -36.25
CA GLU A 4 5.41 13.88 -35.14
C GLU A 4 5.19 12.95 -33.95
N ARG A 5 6.19 12.12 -33.65
CA ARG A 5 6.06 11.04 -32.67
C ARG A 5 6.13 11.67 -31.28
N LYS A 6 4.97 11.87 -30.65
CA LYS A 6 4.91 12.34 -29.27
C LYS A 6 5.66 11.37 -28.36
N PRO A 7 6.62 11.83 -27.54
CA PRO A 7 7.33 10.97 -26.61
C PRO A 7 6.34 10.35 -25.60
N PRO A 8 6.57 9.11 -25.15
CA PRO A 8 5.73 8.46 -24.14
C PRO A 8 5.77 9.22 -22.80
N GLU A 9 4.72 9.13 -22.00
CA GLU A 9 4.72 9.66 -20.63
C GLU A 9 5.15 8.57 -19.66
N ASP A 10 6.46 8.31 -19.62
CA ASP A 10 7.08 7.29 -18.80
C ASP A 10 8.30 7.82 -18.03
N PHE A 11 8.83 6.98 -17.14
CA PHE A 11 9.97 7.34 -16.30
C PHE A 11 11.21 7.75 -17.12
N ILE A 12 11.47 7.08 -18.24
CA ILE A 12 12.62 7.39 -19.11
C ILE A 12 12.47 8.81 -19.66
N THR A 13 11.30 9.13 -20.18
CA THR A 13 10.99 10.46 -20.71
C THR A 13 11.04 11.53 -19.62
N TRP A 14 10.53 11.23 -18.42
CA TRP A 14 10.62 12.13 -17.28
C TRP A 14 12.07 12.39 -16.84
N MET A 15 12.92 11.37 -16.81
CA MET A 15 14.33 11.50 -16.47
C MET A 15 15.11 12.33 -17.51
N ILE A 16 14.83 12.14 -18.80
CA ILE A 16 15.43 12.95 -19.86
C ILE A 16 14.99 14.41 -19.74
N ARG A 17 13.71 14.67 -19.50
CA ARG A 17 13.20 16.04 -19.28
C ARG A 17 13.81 16.69 -18.04
N LEU A 18 13.94 15.93 -16.95
CA LEU A 18 14.57 16.39 -15.71
C LEU A 18 16.05 16.73 -15.94
N ALA A 19 16.76 15.88 -16.68
CA ALA A 19 18.16 16.12 -17.04
C ALA A 19 18.35 17.44 -17.79
N ILE A 20 17.44 17.75 -18.72
CA ILE A 20 17.44 19.01 -19.47
C ILE A 20 17.16 20.18 -18.51
N SER A 21 16.11 20.09 -17.68
CA SER A 21 15.72 21.19 -16.80
C SER A 21 16.77 21.50 -15.72
N GLU A 22 17.44 20.47 -15.21
CA GLU A 22 18.46 20.60 -14.15
C GLU A 22 19.88 20.75 -14.72
N GLN A 23 20.03 20.86 -16.05
CA GLN A 23 21.32 21.00 -16.73
C GLN A 23 22.32 19.89 -16.32
N LYS A 24 21.84 18.63 -16.29
CA LYS A 24 22.64 17.44 -15.99
C LYS A 24 22.96 16.69 -17.29
N PRO A 25 24.00 17.08 -18.05
CA PRO A 25 24.28 16.53 -19.38
C PRO A 25 24.68 15.06 -19.38
N TRP A 26 25.11 14.53 -18.23
CA TRP A 26 25.48 13.12 -18.06
C TRP A 26 24.26 12.20 -17.85
N LEU A 27 23.12 12.74 -17.42
CA LEU A 27 21.96 11.94 -17.03
C LEU A 27 21.19 11.31 -18.21
N PRO A 28 21.09 11.94 -19.40
CA PRO A 28 20.45 11.32 -20.57
C PRO A 28 21.28 10.19 -21.20
N ASP A 29 22.52 9.97 -20.77
CA ASP A 29 23.32 8.82 -21.22
C ASP A 29 22.56 7.52 -20.92
N PRO A 30 22.39 6.60 -21.89
CA PRO A 30 21.63 5.37 -21.70
C PRO A 30 22.11 4.52 -20.51
N THR A 31 23.42 4.52 -20.22
CA THR A 31 23.98 3.76 -19.09
C THR A 31 23.60 4.42 -17.76
N ALA A 32 23.70 5.75 -17.68
CA ALA A 32 23.27 6.51 -16.51
C ALA A 32 21.77 6.39 -16.23
N LEU A 33 20.93 6.46 -17.26
CA LEU A 33 19.48 6.24 -17.17
C LEU A 33 19.17 4.84 -16.65
N SER A 34 19.80 3.81 -17.24
CA SER A 34 19.58 2.42 -16.84
C SER A 34 19.99 2.18 -15.38
N LYS A 35 21.13 2.72 -14.95
CA LYS A 35 21.58 2.64 -13.55
C LYS A 35 20.65 3.36 -12.58
N SER A 36 19.91 4.37 -13.02
CA SER A 36 18.90 5.06 -12.21
C SER A 36 17.58 4.29 -12.14
N LEU A 37 17.21 3.59 -13.22
CA LEU A 37 15.98 2.81 -13.30
C LEU A 37 16.03 1.50 -12.51
N LEU A 38 17.15 0.76 -12.56
CA LEU A 38 17.26 -0.56 -11.94
C LEU A 38 16.91 -0.61 -10.44
N PRO A 39 17.39 0.33 -9.59
CA PRO A 39 17.01 0.33 -8.17
C PRO A 39 15.51 0.60 -7.95
N ILE A 40 14.89 1.40 -8.82
CA ILE A 40 13.46 1.73 -8.74
C ILE A 40 12.63 0.52 -9.11
N GLU A 41 12.99 -0.20 -10.18
CA GLU A 41 12.32 -1.46 -10.56
C GLU A 41 12.45 -2.53 -9.49
N PHE A 42 13.66 -2.70 -8.93
CA PHE A 42 13.86 -3.64 -7.82
C PHE A 42 12.97 -3.30 -6.62
N ALA A 43 12.91 -2.03 -6.24
CA ALA A 43 12.10 -1.57 -5.12
C ALA A 43 10.59 -1.73 -5.38
N SER A 44 10.12 -1.45 -6.60
CA SER A 44 8.70 -1.48 -6.94
C SER A 44 8.15 -2.89 -7.15
N LEU A 45 8.93 -3.82 -7.71
CA LEU A 45 8.44 -5.16 -8.01
C LEU A 45 8.27 -6.02 -6.76
N HIS A 46 9.34 -6.19 -5.98
CA HIS A 46 9.32 -7.14 -4.86
C HIS A 46 8.34 -6.72 -3.76
N THR A 47 8.34 -5.43 -3.40
CA THR A 47 7.48 -4.93 -2.32
C THR A 47 5.99 -4.98 -2.68
N THR A 48 5.62 -4.64 -3.93
CA THR A 48 4.25 -4.79 -4.43
C THR A 48 3.81 -6.26 -4.42
N VAL A 49 4.63 -7.18 -4.93
CA VAL A 49 4.30 -8.61 -4.96
C VAL A 49 4.10 -9.17 -3.56
N LEU A 50 5.01 -8.85 -2.62
CA LEU A 50 4.91 -9.31 -1.23
C LEU A 50 3.66 -8.76 -0.53
N THR A 51 3.33 -7.49 -0.77
CA THR A 51 2.13 -6.84 -0.21
C THR A 51 0.86 -7.48 -0.79
N GLY A 52 0.77 -7.64 -2.11
CA GLY A 52 -0.38 -8.25 -2.77
C GLY A 52 -0.57 -9.71 -2.38
N HIS A 53 0.51 -10.47 -2.32
CA HIS A 53 0.52 -11.86 -1.86
C HIS A 53 0.02 -11.97 -0.41
N SER A 54 0.54 -11.13 0.49
CA SER A 54 0.15 -11.12 1.89
C SER A 54 -1.32 -10.77 2.08
N TRP A 55 -1.80 -9.75 1.36
CA TRP A 55 -3.20 -9.33 1.34
C TRP A 55 -4.12 -10.44 0.86
N MET A 56 -3.77 -11.13 -0.22
CA MET A 56 -4.56 -12.27 -0.69
C MET A 56 -4.65 -13.36 0.37
N LEU A 57 -3.53 -13.75 0.97
CA LEU A 57 -3.54 -14.77 2.01
C LEU A 57 -4.31 -14.30 3.26
N ASP A 58 -4.23 -13.03 3.65
CA ASP A 58 -4.97 -12.48 4.79
C ASP A 58 -6.47 -12.57 4.54
N LEU A 59 -6.91 -12.15 3.34
CA LEU A 59 -8.31 -12.17 2.94
C LEU A 59 -8.87 -13.59 2.78
N LEU A 60 -8.11 -14.51 2.16
CA LEU A 60 -8.56 -15.89 1.90
C LEU A 60 -8.61 -16.76 3.16
N THR A 61 -7.89 -16.38 4.21
CA THR A 61 -7.83 -17.15 5.47
C THR A 61 -8.76 -16.59 6.53
N MET A 62 -9.53 -15.55 6.20
CA MET A 62 -10.65 -15.12 7.00
C MET A 62 -11.71 -16.24 7.13
N PRO A 63 -12.42 -16.32 8.28
CA PRO A 63 -13.50 -17.29 8.46
C PRO A 63 -14.52 -17.24 7.32
N ALA A 64 -15.03 -18.41 6.91
CA ALA A 64 -16.00 -18.50 5.83
C ALA A 64 -17.32 -17.75 6.08
N SER A 65 -17.64 -17.47 7.35
CA SER A 65 -18.78 -16.66 7.75
C SER A 65 -18.62 -15.16 7.50
N THR A 66 -17.46 -14.70 7.05
CA THR A 66 -17.17 -13.28 6.90
C THR A 66 -17.71 -12.74 5.58
N THR A 67 -18.35 -11.57 5.62
CA THR A 67 -18.93 -10.89 4.44
C THR A 67 -17.95 -9.98 3.70
N THR A 68 -16.64 -10.00 4.03
CA THR A 68 -15.66 -9.07 3.46
C THR A 68 -15.56 -9.17 1.94
N PHE A 69 -15.57 -10.38 1.36
CA PHE A 69 -15.56 -10.53 -0.09
C PHE A 69 -16.76 -9.88 -0.76
N ASP A 70 -17.95 -9.99 -0.14
CA ASP A 70 -19.17 -9.37 -0.64
C ASP A 70 -19.08 -7.85 -0.55
N LEU A 71 -18.63 -7.31 0.60
CA LEU A 71 -18.46 -5.87 0.81
C LEU A 71 -17.47 -5.24 -0.17
N LEU A 72 -16.35 -5.91 -0.44
CA LEU A 72 -15.37 -5.47 -1.43
C LEU A 72 -15.92 -5.61 -2.86
N SER A 73 -16.64 -6.69 -3.15
CA SER A 73 -17.27 -6.89 -4.46
C SER A 73 -18.34 -5.84 -4.74
N ASP A 74 -19.15 -5.48 -3.74
CA ASP A 74 -20.17 -4.44 -3.84
C ASP A 74 -19.56 -3.06 -4.01
N GLU A 75 -18.45 -2.76 -3.30
CA GLU A 75 -17.68 -1.54 -3.55
C GLU A 75 -17.20 -1.45 -5.00
N MET A 76 -16.74 -2.56 -5.59
CA MET A 76 -16.36 -2.59 -7.01
C MET A 76 -17.55 -2.40 -7.96
N LYS A 77 -18.76 -2.84 -7.59
CA LYS A 77 -19.97 -2.62 -8.41
C LYS A 77 -20.40 -1.15 -8.38
N VAL A 78 -20.28 -0.49 -7.24
CA VAL A 78 -20.68 0.91 -7.05
C VAL A 78 -19.69 1.87 -7.72
N HIS A 79 -18.38 1.63 -7.55
CA HIS A 79 -17.34 2.57 -7.97
C HIS A 79 -16.58 2.12 -9.22
N GLY A 80 -16.77 0.88 -9.66
CA GLY A 80 -16.06 0.35 -10.82
C GLY A 80 -16.52 0.98 -12.13
N PRO A 81 -15.61 1.10 -13.12
CA PRO A 81 -16.00 1.51 -14.46
C PRO A 81 -16.88 0.44 -15.11
N ALA A 82 -17.76 0.90 -16.02
CA ALA A 82 -18.48 0.02 -16.94
C ALA A 82 -17.51 -0.89 -17.70
N ASP A 83 -18.00 -2.05 -18.14
CA ASP A 83 -17.17 -3.03 -18.84
C ASP A 83 -16.54 -2.42 -20.09
N GLY A 84 -15.23 -2.61 -20.24
CA GLY A 84 -14.44 -2.06 -21.34
C GLY A 84 -13.86 -0.66 -21.09
N LEU A 85 -14.28 0.04 -20.03
CA LEU A 85 -13.68 1.31 -19.62
C LEU A 85 -12.56 1.11 -18.59
N GLY A 86 -11.56 1.98 -18.66
CA GLY A 86 -10.46 2.02 -17.69
C GLY A 86 -10.86 2.66 -16.36
N TRP A 87 -10.15 2.31 -15.30
CA TRP A 87 -10.31 2.95 -13.99
C TRP A 87 -9.81 4.39 -14.03
N SER A 88 -10.64 5.32 -13.56
CA SER A 88 -10.21 6.70 -13.33
C SER A 88 -9.57 6.84 -11.95
N LYS A 89 -8.71 7.85 -11.78
CA LYS A 89 -8.11 8.15 -10.47
C LYS A 89 -9.18 8.42 -9.39
N PRO A 90 -10.26 9.21 -9.63
CA PRO A 90 -11.33 9.37 -8.66
C PRO A 90 -12.02 8.05 -8.30
N ALA A 91 -12.27 7.16 -9.27
CA ALA A 91 -12.88 5.86 -9.01
C ALA A 91 -12.00 4.96 -8.14
N LEU A 92 -10.67 4.99 -8.32
CA LEU A 92 -9.74 4.27 -7.44
C LEU A 92 -9.67 4.88 -6.04
N GLN A 93 -9.82 6.20 -5.92
CA GLN A 93 -9.83 6.91 -4.64
C GLN A 93 -11.10 6.62 -3.83
N SER A 94 -12.23 6.32 -4.48
CA SER A 94 -13.47 5.95 -3.79
C SER A 94 -13.51 4.51 -3.27
N LEU A 95 -12.50 3.69 -3.55
CA LEU A 95 -12.39 2.32 -3.03
C LEU A 95 -11.85 2.31 -1.58
N ILE A 96 -12.62 2.85 -0.64
CA ILE A 96 -12.22 3.07 0.76
C ILE A 96 -12.05 1.74 1.51
N ARG A 97 -12.90 0.75 1.26
CA ARG A 97 -12.85 -0.58 1.90
C ARG A 97 -11.71 -1.41 1.34
N LEU A 98 -11.50 -1.40 0.03
CA LEU A 98 -10.33 -2.03 -0.57
C LEU A 98 -9.04 -1.40 -0.02
N ASP A 99 -8.96 -0.07 0.01
CA ASP A 99 -7.82 0.66 0.57
C ASP A 99 -7.55 0.27 2.04
N SER A 100 -8.59 0.25 2.87
CA SER A 100 -8.52 -0.19 4.27
C SER A 100 -8.01 -1.63 4.39
N SER A 101 -8.48 -2.54 3.52
CA SER A 101 -8.08 -3.95 3.58
C SER A 101 -6.61 -4.15 3.24
N ILE A 102 -6.08 -3.36 2.30
CA ILE A 102 -4.66 -3.36 1.93
C ILE A 102 -3.84 -2.79 3.08
N ARG A 103 -4.26 -1.64 3.62
CA ARG A 103 -3.58 -1.00 4.76
C ARG A 103 -3.51 -1.92 5.97
N GLU A 104 -4.58 -2.64 6.29
CA GLU A 104 -4.56 -3.61 7.38
C GLU A 104 -3.60 -4.76 7.10
N SER A 105 -3.48 -5.23 5.86
CA SER A 105 -2.51 -6.28 5.52
C SER A 105 -1.08 -5.76 5.60
N GLN A 106 -0.84 -4.50 5.21
CA GLN A 106 0.46 -3.83 5.41
C GLN A 106 0.84 -3.68 6.88
N ARG A 107 -0.15 -3.60 7.78
CA ARG A 107 0.07 -3.58 9.23
C ARG A 107 0.37 -4.98 9.76
N LEU A 108 -0.53 -5.94 9.49
CA LEU A 108 -0.47 -7.28 10.07
C LEU A 108 0.61 -8.17 9.44
N SER A 109 0.75 -8.09 8.12
CA SER A 109 1.61 -8.99 7.34
C SER A 109 2.85 -8.24 6.86
N ASN A 110 3.66 -7.80 7.82
CA ASN A 110 4.91 -7.11 7.52
C ASN A 110 5.85 -8.02 6.72
N PHE A 111 6.47 -7.46 5.68
CA PHE A 111 7.52 -8.14 4.93
C PHE A 111 8.93 -7.88 5.51
N SER A 112 9.02 -7.01 6.51
CA SER A 112 10.26 -6.68 7.22
C SER A 112 9.95 -6.27 8.66
N ASP A 113 10.82 -6.61 9.61
CA ASP A 113 10.68 -6.20 11.01
C ASP A 113 11.12 -4.73 11.26
N THR A 114 11.89 -4.19 10.31
CA THR A 114 12.29 -2.78 10.22
C THR A 114 12.43 -2.32 8.76
N LEU A 115 12.17 -1.04 8.50
CA LEU A 115 12.38 -0.39 7.19
C LEU A 115 13.09 0.97 7.28
N LEU A 116 13.35 1.47 8.49
CA LEU A 116 13.92 2.80 8.70
C LEU A 116 15.25 2.69 9.41
N GLU A 117 16.33 2.76 8.64
CA GLU A 117 17.69 2.71 9.17
C GLU A 117 18.35 4.09 9.09
N ARG A 118 19.00 4.51 10.17
CA ARG A 118 19.77 5.75 10.25
C ARG A 118 21.12 5.50 10.88
N VAL A 119 22.08 6.36 10.59
CA VAL A 119 23.37 6.38 11.27
C VAL A 119 23.54 7.73 11.94
N VAL A 120 24.04 7.75 13.17
CA VAL A 120 24.41 8.98 13.85
C VAL A 120 25.66 9.55 13.18
N VAL A 121 25.50 10.61 12.39
CA VAL A 121 26.61 11.26 11.67
C VAL A 121 27.19 12.48 12.40
N SER A 122 26.48 13.00 13.40
CA SER A 122 26.95 14.12 14.22
C SER A 122 28.20 13.70 15.00
N PRO A 123 29.32 14.43 14.93
CA PRO A 123 30.51 14.15 15.73
C PRO A 123 30.28 14.24 17.24
N ALA A 124 29.30 15.05 17.66
CA ALA A 124 28.91 15.18 19.06
C ALA A 124 27.99 14.05 19.55
N GLY A 125 27.65 13.08 18.69
CA GLY A 125 26.64 12.07 18.95
C GLY A 125 25.21 12.62 18.86
N LEU A 126 24.26 11.84 19.37
CA LEU A 126 22.82 12.17 19.41
C LEU A 126 22.24 11.80 20.78
N VAL A 127 21.62 12.76 21.45
CA VAL A 127 20.83 12.50 22.67
C VAL A 127 19.36 12.40 22.28
N LEU A 128 18.70 11.31 22.67
CA LEU A 128 17.28 11.12 22.38
C LEU A 128 16.43 12.02 23.29
N PRO A 129 15.36 12.66 22.76
CA PRO A 129 14.44 13.43 23.60
C PRO A 129 13.89 12.58 24.76
N GLY A 130 14.00 13.09 25.98
CA GLY A 130 13.54 12.38 27.19
C GLY A 130 14.48 11.30 27.71
N SER A 131 15.71 11.23 27.22
CA SER A 131 16.75 10.33 27.70
C SER A 131 18.07 11.07 27.91
N ASP A 132 18.84 10.68 28.91
CA ASP A 132 20.22 11.15 29.12
C ASP A 132 21.25 10.29 28.34
N PHE A 133 20.79 9.32 27.55
CA PHE A 133 21.65 8.41 26.81
C PHE A 133 22.20 9.09 25.54
N LEU A 134 23.53 9.24 25.49
CA LEU A 134 24.24 9.72 24.31
C LEU A 134 24.55 8.57 23.36
N LEU A 135 24.01 8.62 22.15
CA LEU A 135 24.35 7.73 21.05
C LEU A 135 25.63 8.23 20.35
N PRO A 136 26.73 7.46 20.36
CA PRO A 136 27.96 7.87 19.68
C PRO A 136 27.81 8.00 18.16
N PRO A 137 28.70 8.76 17.50
CA PRO A 137 28.81 8.77 16.05
C PRO A 137 29.06 7.36 15.50
N GLY A 138 28.45 7.04 14.36
CA GLY A 138 28.56 5.74 13.70
C GLY A 138 27.57 4.68 14.18
N ILE A 139 26.80 4.94 15.25
CA ILE A 139 25.74 4.02 15.68
C ILE A 139 24.60 3.97 14.66
N HIS A 140 24.17 2.75 14.32
CA HIS A 140 22.99 2.49 13.53
C HIS A 140 21.74 2.48 14.42
N LEU A 141 20.71 3.18 13.98
CA LEU A 141 19.41 3.28 14.63
C LEU A 141 18.35 2.74 13.70
N THR A 142 17.39 2.07 14.29
CA THR A 142 16.24 1.54 13.57
C THR A 142 14.99 1.63 14.43
N VAL A 143 13.81 1.55 13.80
CA VAL A 143 12.54 1.50 14.51
C VAL A 143 11.93 0.11 14.44
N ASN A 144 11.33 -0.34 15.53
CA ASN A 144 10.67 -1.64 15.61
C ASN A 144 9.32 -1.57 14.87
N LEU A 145 9.32 -1.86 13.57
CA LEU A 145 8.11 -1.84 12.75
C LEU A 145 7.20 -3.00 13.15
N GLU A 146 7.73 -4.22 13.25
CA GLU A 146 6.96 -5.41 13.62
C GLU A 146 6.22 -5.23 14.94
N GLY A 147 6.94 -4.80 15.98
CA GLY A 147 6.36 -4.56 17.30
C GLY A 147 5.32 -3.45 17.28
N THR A 148 5.61 -2.31 16.64
CA THR A 148 4.67 -1.18 16.55
C THR A 148 3.37 -1.58 15.87
N HIS A 149 3.46 -2.34 14.77
CA HIS A 149 2.28 -2.77 14.02
C HIS A 149 1.43 -3.82 14.76
N HIS A 150 2.02 -4.56 15.71
CA HIS A 150 1.37 -5.60 16.48
C HIS A 150 1.15 -5.24 17.96
N ASP A 151 1.34 -3.98 18.32
CA ASP A 151 1.14 -3.48 19.67
C ASP A 151 -0.36 -3.32 19.99
N GLU A 152 -0.85 -4.08 20.97
CA GLU A 152 -2.25 -4.06 21.41
C GLU A 152 -2.66 -2.71 22.03
N SER A 153 -1.69 -1.91 22.52
CA SER A 153 -1.94 -0.55 22.99
C SER A 153 -2.22 0.44 21.85
N LEU A 154 -1.74 0.14 20.64
CA LEU A 154 -1.96 0.94 19.43
C LEU A 154 -3.13 0.40 18.60
N TYR A 155 -3.29 -0.93 18.56
CA TYR A 155 -4.27 -1.62 17.73
C TYR A 155 -5.07 -2.62 18.53
N ARG A 156 -6.37 -2.38 18.72
CA ARG A 156 -7.27 -3.39 19.29
C ARG A 156 -7.29 -4.65 18.42
N ASN A 157 -7.13 -5.81 19.04
CA ASN A 157 -6.91 -7.10 18.38
C ASN A 157 -5.77 -7.01 17.36
N ALA A 158 -4.57 -6.60 17.81
CA ALA A 158 -3.44 -6.29 16.94
C ALA A 158 -3.00 -7.48 16.08
N LEU A 159 -3.13 -8.70 16.60
CA LEU A 159 -2.76 -9.93 15.88
C LEU A 159 -3.87 -10.45 14.94
N ALA A 160 -5.01 -9.77 14.85
CA ALA A 160 -6.11 -10.17 13.97
C ALA A 160 -6.18 -9.30 12.72
N TYR A 161 -6.50 -9.92 11.58
CA TYR A 161 -6.80 -9.20 10.34
C TYR A 161 -8.20 -8.60 10.40
N ASN A 162 -8.29 -7.27 10.53
CA ASN A 162 -9.55 -6.53 10.43
C ASN A 162 -9.56 -5.66 9.15
N PRO A 163 -10.03 -6.18 8.01
CA PRO A 163 -9.91 -5.50 6.72
C PRO A 163 -10.61 -4.13 6.67
N LEU A 164 -11.61 -3.90 7.53
CA LEU A 164 -12.39 -2.67 7.55
C LEU A 164 -12.01 -1.73 8.70
N ARG A 165 -10.91 -2.02 9.42
CA ARG A 165 -10.42 -1.21 10.57
C ARG A 165 -10.36 0.28 10.25
N TYR A 166 -9.89 0.65 9.07
CA TYR A 166 -9.72 2.04 8.66
C TYR A 166 -10.94 2.55 7.88
N ALA A 167 -11.65 1.68 7.15
CA ALA A 167 -12.84 2.06 6.40
C ALA A 167 -13.95 2.58 7.31
N HIS A 168 -14.23 1.91 8.43
CA HIS A 168 -15.25 2.37 9.38
C HIS A 168 -14.93 3.77 9.92
N LEU A 169 -13.67 4.01 10.28
CA LEU A 169 -13.22 5.32 10.77
C LEU A 169 -13.36 6.41 9.69
N CYS A 170 -13.05 6.08 8.43
CA CYS A 170 -13.24 6.99 7.30
C CYS A 170 -14.72 7.33 7.10
N GLU A 171 -15.59 6.32 7.06
CA GLU A 171 -17.03 6.47 6.84
C GLU A 171 -17.68 7.27 7.99
N GLU A 172 -17.30 6.99 9.25
CA GLU A 172 -17.74 7.75 10.43
C GLU A 172 -17.30 9.23 10.37
N ALA A 173 -16.05 9.49 9.99
CA ALA A 173 -15.54 10.85 9.84
C ALA A 173 -16.21 11.63 8.68
N MET A 174 -16.68 10.94 7.64
CA MET A 174 -17.42 11.55 6.54
C MET A 174 -18.85 11.91 6.93
N THR A 175 -19.51 11.10 7.75
CA THR A 175 -20.89 11.36 8.20
C THR A 175 -20.97 12.44 9.28
N THR A 176 -19.99 12.49 10.19
CA THR A 176 -19.97 13.44 11.33
C THR A 176 -19.65 14.88 10.94
N ASN A 177 -19.02 15.11 9.77
CA ASN A 177 -18.77 16.44 9.23
C ASN A 177 -20.04 17.21 8.81
N THR A 178 -21.22 16.57 8.80
CA THR A 178 -22.46 17.20 8.33
C THR A 178 -23.18 18.02 9.41
N HIS A 179 -22.88 17.87 10.72
CA HIS A 179 -23.70 18.53 11.75
C HIS A 179 -23.06 19.20 12.96
N GLN A 180 -21.80 18.98 13.37
CA GLN A 180 -21.31 19.61 14.62
C GLN A 180 -19.78 19.55 14.78
N GLN A 181 -19.04 20.48 14.15
CA GLN A 181 -17.61 20.67 14.48
C GLN A 181 -17.29 22.14 14.75
N GLN A 182 -17.52 22.56 15.98
CA GLN A 182 -16.85 23.74 16.55
C GLN A 182 -16.26 23.55 17.95
N GLN A 183 -16.41 22.40 18.65
CA GLN A 183 -16.09 22.39 20.09
C GLN A 183 -15.33 21.19 20.69
N GLN A 184 -14.66 20.31 19.93
CA GLN A 184 -13.75 19.34 20.57
C GLN A 184 -12.45 19.12 19.79
N GLN A 185 -11.43 19.89 20.17
CA GLN A 185 -10.02 19.58 19.95
C GLN A 185 -9.66 18.32 20.76
N ASN A 186 -9.77 17.12 20.18
CA ASN A 186 -8.83 16.01 20.49
C ASN A 186 -8.91 14.72 19.63
N SER A 187 -9.70 14.66 18.54
CA SER A 187 -9.68 13.50 17.62
C SER A 187 -9.18 13.92 16.24
N LEU A 188 -7.84 14.02 16.11
CA LEU A 188 -7.07 14.39 14.91
C LEU A 188 -7.15 13.36 13.75
N ILE A 189 -8.18 12.52 13.68
CA ILE A 189 -8.31 11.52 12.62
C ILE A 189 -8.98 12.16 11.41
N LYS A 190 -8.17 12.60 10.46
CA LYS A 190 -8.67 13.05 9.15
C LYS A 190 -8.81 11.83 8.23
N PRO A 191 -9.87 11.70 7.42
CA PRO A 191 -10.02 10.58 6.48
C PRO A 191 -8.80 10.36 5.58
N GLN A 192 -8.10 11.44 5.22
CA GLN A 192 -6.89 11.37 4.40
C GLN A 192 -5.71 10.70 5.12
N THR A 193 -5.65 10.71 6.46
CA THR A 193 -4.57 10.05 7.22
C THR A 193 -4.82 8.56 7.42
N LEU A 194 -6.00 8.06 7.04
CA LEU A 194 -6.41 6.66 7.17
C LEU A 194 -6.21 5.82 5.91
N GLY A 195 -5.91 6.44 4.76
CA GLY A 195 -5.62 5.69 3.53
C GLY A 195 -4.28 4.93 3.57
N MET A 196 -4.12 3.88 2.77
CA MET A 196 -2.93 3.00 2.77
C MET A 196 -1.60 3.75 2.55
N VAL A 197 -1.64 4.89 1.86
CA VAL A 197 -0.47 5.72 1.57
C VAL A 197 -0.01 6.58 2.74
N SER A 198 -0.78 6.61 3.83
CA SER A 198 -0.54 7.52 4.95
C SER A 198 0.34 6.86 6.00
N THR A 199 1.42 7.56 6.38
CA THR A 199 2.40 7.09 7.36
C THR A 199 2.26 7.84 8.66
N SER A 200 2.57 7.17 9.77
CA SER A 200 2.57 7.76 11.11
C SER A 200 3.51 6.98 12.02
N ASN A 201 3.72 7.46 13.24
CA ASN A 201 4.46 6.72 14.26
C ASN A 201 3.86 5.34 14.56
N GLY A 202 2.56 5.13 14.28
CA GLY A 202 1.90 3.83 14.45
C GLY A 202 1.86 2.99 13.17
N HIS A 203 2.07 3.58 11.98
CA HIS A 203 1.95 2.88 10.70
C HIS A 203 3.11 3.25 9.76
N LEU A 204 4.06 2.33 9.64
CA LEU A 204 5.39 2.50 9.07
C LEU A 204 5.63 1.65 7.80
N ALA A 205 4.58 1.10 7.18
CA ALA A 205 4.69 0.23 6.00
C ALA A 205 5.40 0.90 4.80
N PHE A 206 5.34 2.24 4.72
CA PHE A 206 6.04 3.04 3.73
C PHE A 206 7.17 3.88 4.33
N GLY A 207 7.68 3.53 5.51
CA GLY A 207 8.58 4.40 6.28
C GLY A 207 7.86 5.64 6.82
N HIS A 208 8.61 6.65 7.23
CA HIS A 208 8.07 7.90 7.77
C HIS A 208 9.02 9.09 7.60
N GLY A 209 8.48 10.30 7.69
CA GLY A 209 9.23 11.56 7.57
C GLY A 209 9.80 11.81 6.17
N LEU A 210 10.96 12.48 6.12
CA LEU A 210 11.63 12.89 4.87
C LEU A 210 12.01 11.72 3.95
N HIS A 211 12.15 10.51 4.50
CA HIS A 211 12.50 9.30 3.74
C HIS A 211 11.31 8.33 3.60
N ALA A 212 10.08 8.81 3.81
CA ALA A 212 8.91 8.00 3.48
C ALA A 212 8.92 7.65 1.99
N CYS A 213 8.48 6.45 1.65
CA CYS A 213 8.51 5.90 0.31
C CYS A 213 7.86 6.88 -0.69
N PRO A 214 8.62 7.36 -1.69
CA PRO A 214 8.09 8.28 -2.69
C PRO A 214 7.11 7.57 -3.63
N GLY A 215 7.26 6.26 -3.83
CA GLY A 215 6.42 5.44 -4.71
C GLY A 215 5.07 5.02 -4.13
N ARG A 216 4.76 5.32 -2.87
CA ARG A 216 3.56 4.81 -2.17
C ARG A 216 2.24 5.09 -2.90
N PHE A 217 2.12 6.24 -3.57
CA PHE A 217 0.92 6.59 -4.35
C PHE A 217 0.81 5.77 -5.63
N PHE A 218 1.94 5.48 -6.28
CA PHE A 218 1.99 4.63 -7.46
C PHE A 218 1.60 3.18 -7.09
N VAL A 219 2.23 2.65 -6.04
CA VAL A 219 1.94 1.30 -5.50
C VAL A 219 0.49 1.18 -5.06
N ALA A 220 -0.10 2.21 -4.46
CA ALA A 220 -1.51 2.19 -4.10
C ALA A 220 -2.43 2.07 -5.32
N HIS A 221 -2.14 2.76 -6.42
CA HIS A 221 -2.91 2.58 -7.65
C HIS A 221 -2.69 1.19 -8.25
N GLU A 222 -1.44 0.72 -8.31
CA GLU A 222 -1.09 -0.61 -8.82
C GLU A 222 -1.81 -1.73 -8.06
N LEU A 223 -1.69 -1.76 -6.74
CA LEU A 223 -2.35 -2.77 -5.90
C LEU A 223 -3.87 -2.70 -6.03
N LYS A 224 -4.47 -1.50 -6.00
CA LYS A 224 -5.92 -1.36 -6.18
C LYS A 224 -6.39 -1.85 -7.55
N LEU A 225 -5.65 -1.55 -8.62
CA LEU A 225 -5.99 -2.03 -9.97
C LEU A 225 -5.93 -3.56 -10.06
N ILE A 226 -4.85 -4.16 -9.56
CA ILE A 226 -4.66 -5.62 -9.54
C ILE A 226 -5.78 -6.27 -8.72
N MET A 227 -6.02 -5.80 -7.51
CA MET A 227 -7.00 -6.40 -6.61
C MET A 227 -8.43 -6.18 -7.08
N ALA A 228 -8.76 -4.99 -7.60
CA ALA A 228 -10.06 -4.74 -8.21
C ALA A 228 -10.30 -5.65 -9.41
N HIS A 229 -9.28 -5.89 -10.24
CA HIS A 229 -9.36 -6.86 -11.33
C HIS A 229 -9.61 -8.28 -10.80
N LEU A 230 -8.88 -8.71 -9.77
CA LEU A 230 -9.04 -10.02 -9.15
C LEU A 230 -10.46 -10.21 -8.60
N LEU A 231 -10.96 -9.26 -7.80
CA LEU A 231 -12.28 -9.31 -7.18
C LEU A 231 -13.43 -9.27 -8.21
N ARG A 232 -13.29 -8.49 -9.29
CA ARG A 232 -14.28 -8.41 -10.38
C ARG A 232 -14.28 -9.63 -11.29
N SER A 233 -13.13 -10.27 -11.48
CA SER A 233 -12.95 -11.29 -12.51
C SER A 233 -12.98 -12.71 -11.95
N TYR A 234 -12.79 -12.87 -10.64
CA TYR A 234 -12.64 -14.17 -10.02
C TYR A 234 -13.42 -14.28 -8.71
N GLU A 235 -13.76 -15.52 -8.38
CA GLU A 235 -14.23 -15.97 -7.09
C GLU A 235 -13.16 -16.86 -6.49
N PHE A 236 -13.01 -16.77 -5.16
CA PHE A 236 -11.99 -17.48 -4.44
C PHE A 236 -12.62 -18.34 -3.36
N ARG A 237 -12.09 -19.54 -3.16
CA ARG A 237 -12.40 -20.32 -1.97
C ARG A 237 -11.64 -19.73 -0.78
N HIS A 238 -12.34 -19.49 0.33
CA HIS A 238 -11.78 -18.95 1.56
C HIS A 238 -12.18 -19.81 2.77
N GLY A 239 -11.63 -19.50 3.95
CA GLY A 239 -11.88 -20.25 5.19
C GLY A 239 -10.80 -21.28 5.55
N GLY A 240 -9.58 -21.10 5.03
CA GLY A 240 -8.41 -21.91 5.38
C GLY A 240 -7.55 -21.30 6.48
N GLN A 241 -6.46 -21.98 6.86
CA GLN A 241 -5.45 -21.45 7.78
C GLN A 241 -4.38 -20.68 7.01
N ARG A 242 -3.93 -19.54 7.55
CA ARG A 242 -2.83 -18.76 6.97
C ARG A 242 -1.52 -19.56 7.03
N PRO A 243 -0.88 -19.83 5.89
CA PRO A 243 0.44 -20.47 5.87
C PRO A 243 1.45 -19.60 6.61
N ARG A 244 2.31 -20.22 7.42
CA ARG A 244 3.34 -19.49 8.18
C ARG A 244 4.43 -19.00 7.23
N SER A 245 4.73 -17.71 7.31
CA SER A 245 5.94 -17.15 6.71
C SER A 245 7.17 -17.57 7.48
N ARG A 246 8.33 -17.60 6.80
CA ARG A 246 9.63 -17.77 7.44
C ARG A 246 10.33 -16.42 7.50
N TRP A 247 11.23 -16.24 8.46
CA TRP A 247 12.03 -15.04 8.59
C TRP A 247 13.51 -15.38 8.38
N ILE A 248 14.21 -14.54 7.61
CA ILE A 248 15.66 -14.60 7.44
C ILE A 248 16.21 -13.22 7.80
N GLY A 249 16.79 -13.13 8.99
CA GLY A 249 17.12 -11.82 9.58
C GLY A 249 15.88 -10.95 9.67
N PRO A 250 15.92 -9.69 9.20
CA PRO A 250 14.79 -8.77 9.29
C PRO A 250 13.71 -9.04 8.25
N LEU A 251 13.95 -9.88 7.24
CA LEU A 251 13.06 -10.03 6.08
C LEU A 251 12.18 -11.27 6.16
N THR A 252 10.93 -11.11 5.73
CA THR A 252 9.98 -12.20 5.58
C THR A 252 10.18 -12.91 4.24
N VAL A 253 10.35 -14.23 4.29
CA VAL A 253 10.20 -15.10 3.13
C VAL A 253 8.74 -15.55 3.06
N PRO A 254 7.99 -15.17 2.02
CA PRO A 254 6.61 -15.57 1.88
C PRO A 254 6.51 -17.10 1.77
N PRO A 255 5.41 -17.71 2.24
CA PRO A 255 5.18 -19.13 2.08
C PRO A 255 5.14 -19.50 0.59
N MET A 256 6.18 -20.20 0.13
CA MET A 256 6.31 -20.63 -1.27
C MET A 256 5.50 -21.90 -1.52
N GLY A 257 4.88 -22.01 -2.71
CA GLY A 257 4.12 -23.19 -3.12
C GLY A 257 2.70 -23.25 -2.56
N VAL A 258 2.18 -22.16 -2.00
CA VAL A 258 0.76 -22.06 -1.61
C VAL A 258 -0.10 -22.04 -2.86
N CYS A 259 -1.05 -22.97 -2.92
CA CYS A 259 -2.06 -23.02 -3.97
C CYS A 259 -3.37 -22.40 -3.45
N ILE A 260 -4.04 -21.65 -4.31
CA ILE A 260 -5.38 -21.10 -4.05
C ILE A 260 -6.35 -21.67 -5.08
N GLU A 261 -7.59 -21.91 -4.65
CA GLU A 261 -8.66 -22.32 -5.56
C GLU A 261 -9.40 -21.08 -6.06
N VAL A 262 -9.38 -20.89 -7.37
CA VAL A 262 -9.96 -19.72 -8.03
C VAL A 262 -10.88 -20.15 -9.17
N ARG A 263 -12.03 -19.47 -9.29
CA ARG A 263 -12.97 -19.66 -10.39
C ARG A 263 -13.19 -18.33 -11.10
N ARG A 264 -13.00 -18.29 -12.42
CA ARG A 264 -13.30 -17.08 -13.19
C ARG A 264 -14.82 -16.83 -13.21
N ARG A 265 -15.23 -15.60 -12.92
CA ARG A 265 -16.63 -15.18 -13.01
C ARG A 265 -17.08 -15.19 -14.47
N ARG A 266 -18.31 -15.64 -14.73
CA ARG A 266 -18.92 -15.51 -16.06
C ARG A 266 -19.29 -14.04 -16.28
N LYS A 267 -18.89 -13.46 -17.42
CA LYS A 267 -19.44 -12.18 -17.85
C LYS A 267 -20.94 -12.39 -18.08
N VAL A 268 -21.78 -11.67 -17.35
CA VAL A 268 -23.20 -11.61 -17.67
C VAL A 268 -23.29 -10.85 -18.98
N GLY A 269 -23.44 -11.56 -20.09
CA GLY A 269 -23.75 -10.93 -21.36
C GLY A 269 -25.08 -10.19 -21.18
N VAL A 270 -25.07 -8.88 -21.30
CA VAL A 270 -26.30 -8.13 -21.52
C VAL A 270 -26.81 -8.62 -22.88
N SER A 271 -27.84 -9.47 -22.87
CA SER A 271 -28.64 -9.68 -24.07
C SER A 271 -29.26 -8.33 -24.40
N VAL A 272 -28.71 -7.68 -25.42
CA VAL A 272 -29.44 -6.63 -26.11
C VAL A 272 -30.49 -7.36 -26.92
N ASP A 273 -31.59 -7.73 -26.27
CA ASP A 273 -32.78 -8.19 -26.97
C ASP A 273 -33.30 -6.99 -27.78
N GLY A 274 -33.42 -7.22 -29.08
CA GLY A 274 -33.64 -6.19 -30.07
C GLY A 274 -34.97 -5.44 -29.90
N SER A 275 -34.96 -4.20 -30.39
CA SER A 275 -36.12 -3.46 -30.90
C SER A 275 -35.60 -2.46 -31.93
#